data_AF-A0A453NIE3-F1
#
_entry.id   AF-A0A453NIE3-F1
#
_cell.length_a   1.000
_cell.length_b   1.000
_cell.length_c   1.000
_cell.angle_alpha   90.00
_cell.angle_beta   90.00
_cell.angle_gamma   90.00
#
_symmetry.space_group_name_H-M   'P 1'
#
loop_
_entity.id
_entity.type
_entity.pdbx_description
1 polymer ?
#
loop_
_entity_poly.entity_id
_entity_poly.type
_entity_poly.pdbx_seq_one_letter_code
_entity_poly.pdbx_strand_id
1 'polypeptide(L)'
;LQSKTLAQVTVRPTDSPFWKGLMNTKETFFHRVKFHISNGNTTRFLEDTWLGETPLAIQYPSLYNIVQRKDVYVAVVLQSVPLNIQFRRSLVGERWQ
;
A
#
# COMPACT_ATOMS: atom_id res chain seq x y z
N LEU A 1 15.05 14.37 0.92
CA LEU A 1 15.04 12.93 0.53
C LEU A 1 13.64 12.39 0.76
N GLN A 2 12.96 11.84 -0.24
CA GLN A 2 11.70 11.12 -0.01
C GLN A 2 12.04 9.72 0.51
N SER A 3 11.69 9.43 1.77
CA SER A 3 11.81 8.08 2.34
C SER A 3 10.72 7.18 1.74
N LYS A 4 11.06 6.46 0.68
CA LYS A 4 10.20 5.43 0.07
C LYS A 4 10.48 4.09 0.73
N THR A 5 9.43 3.33 1.01
CA THR A 5 9.56 1.97 1.56
C THR A 5 10.01 1.02 0.46
N LEU A 6 10.63 -0.11 0.83
CA LEU A 6 11.09 -1.11 -0.14
C LEU A 6 9.93 -1.63 -1.02
N ALA A 7 8.71 -1.69 -0.49
CA ALA A 7 7.51 -2.06 -1.24
C ALA A 7 7.25 -1.12 -2.44
N GLN A 8 7.47 0.19 -2.26
CA GLN A 8 7.16 1.23 -3.26
C GLN A 8 8.25 1.48 -4.29
N VAL A 9 9.48 1.03 -4.03
CA VAL A 9 10.56 1.19 -4.99
C VAL A 9 10.30 0.28 -6.19
N THR A 10 10.45 0.82 -7.39
CA THR A 10 10.40 0.08 -8.66
C THR A 10 11.74 0.18 -9.37
N VAL A 11 12.08 -0.83 -10.17
CA VAL A 11 13.32 -0.84 -10.97
C VAL A 11 13.29 0.30 -11.98
N ARG A 12 14.40 1.03 -12.07
CA ARG A 12 14.62 2.08 -13.08
C ARG A 12 15.67 1.62 -14.09
N PRO A 13 15.59 2.10 -15.35
CA PRO A 13 16.60 1.79 -16.37
C PRO A 13 18.02 2.18 -15.95
N THR A 14 18.16 3.26 -15.18
CA THR A 14 19.43 3.83 -14.67
C THR A 14 19.99 3.11 -13.45
N ASP A 15 19.28 2.12 -12.89
CA ASP A 15 19.74 1.44 -11.68
C ASP A 15 20.94 0.53 -11.95
N SER A 16 21.79 0.36 -10.93
CA SER A 16 22.95 -0.52 -11.01
C SER A 16 22.52 -1.98 -11.24
N PRO A 17 23.36 -2.81 -11.90
CA PRO A 17 23.07 -4.23 -12.09
C PRO A 17 22.76 -4.97 -10.78
N PHE A 18 23.46 -4.60 -9.70
CA PHE A 18 23.20 -5.10 -8.35
C PHE A 18 21.78 -4.75 -7.87
N TRP A 19 21.37 -3.48 -7.98
CA TRP A 19 20.03 -3.06 -7.58
C TRP A 19 18.93 -3.77 -8.37
N LYS A 20 19.13 -3.97 -9.67
CA LYS A 20 18.17 -4.71 -10.51
C LYS A 20 18.02 -6.16 -10.05
N GLY A 21 19.11 -6.85 -9.73
CA GLY A 21 19.07 -8.20 -9.16
C GLY A 21 18.35 -8.26 -7.82
N LEU A 22 18.65 -7.32 -6.92
CA LEU A 22 17.97 -7.21 -5.63
C LEU A 22 16.46 -7.00 -5.79
N MET A 23 16.06 -6.09 -6.69
CA MET A 23 14.65 -5.80 -6.97
C MET A 23 13.89 -6.96 -7.63
N ASN A 24 14.55 -7.83 -8.40
CA ASN A 24 13.91 -9.05 -8.90
C ASN A 24 13.60 -10.03 -7.76
N THR A 25 14.49 -10.16 -6.78
CA THR A 25 14.27 -11.04 -5.62
C THR A 25 13.23 -10.48 -4.63
N LYS A 26 13.03 -9.16 -4.66
CA LYS A 26 12.06 -8.43 -3.82
C LYS A 26 10.64 -9.01 -3.97
N GLU A 27 10.19 -9.25 -5.19
CA GLU A 27 8.84 -9.75 -5.46
C GLU A 27 8.63 -11.14 -4.86
N THR A 28 9.56 -12.05 -5.10
CA THR A 28 9.53 -13.41 -4.55
C THR A 28 9.61 -13.41 -3.02
N PHE A 29 10.37 -12.47 -2.44
CA PHE A 29 10.46 -12.28 -1.00
C PHE A 29 9.12 -11.83 -0.40
N PHE A 30 8.47 -10.81 -0.98
CA PHE A 30 7.17 -10.32 -0.50
C PHE A 30 6.07 -11.39 -0.59
N HIS A 31 6.11 -12.27 -1.59
CA HIS A 31 5.16 -13.38 -1.70
C HIS A 31 5.34 -14.46 -0.60
N ARG A 32 6.52 -14.56 0.01
CA ARG A 32 6.84 -15.61 0.99
C ARG A 32 6.85 -15.10 2.44
N VAL A 33 6.75 -13.80 2.64
CA VAL A 33 6.85 -13.16 3.96
C VAL A 33 5.48 -12.64 4.39
N LYS A 34 5.06 -12.99 5.60
CA LYS A 34 3.88 -12.40 6.24
C LYS A 34 4.32 -11.22 7.09
N PHE A 35 3.83 -10.03 6.78
CA PHE A 35 4.06 -8.85 7.61
C PHE A 35 3.10 -8.88 8.80
N HIS A 36 3.65 -9.05 10.01
CA HIS A 36 2.87 -8.82 11.22
C HIS A 36 2.84 -7.31 11.50
N ILE A 37 1.70 -6.67 11.22
CA ILE A 37 1.49 -5.28 11.61
C ILE A 37 1.44 -5.25 13.13
N SER A 38 2.39 -4.54 13.74
CA SER A 38 2.33 -4.28 15.18
C SER A 38 1.26 -3.23 15.46
N ASN A 39 1.66 -1.96 15.58
CA ASN A 39 0.76 -0.85 15.85
C ASN A 39 0.28 -0.13 14.58
N GLY A 40 0.82 -0.48 13.39
CA GLY A 40 0.42 0.14 12.13
C GLY A 40 0.81 1.62 11.98
N ASN A 41 1.63 2.17 12.87
CA ASN A 41 2.04 3.59 12.85
C ASN A 41 3.01 3.94 11.71
N THR A 42 3.64 2.93 11.10
CA THR A 42 4.59 3.09 10.00
C THR A 42 4.15 2.38 8.71
N THR A 43 2.96 1.75 8.72
CA THR A 43 2.42 0.99 7.60
C THR A 43 1.33 1.80 6.93
N ARG A 44 1.47 2.09 5.63
CA ARG A 44 0.46 2.86 4.89
C ARG A 44 -0.71 1.96 4.51
N PHE A 45 -1.92 2.47 4.72
CA PHE A 45 -3.15 1.70 4.57
C PHE A 45 -3.41 1.22 3.14
N LEU A 46 -3.09 2.00 2.10
CA LEU A 46 -3.34 1.59 0.71
C LEU A 46 -2.09 1.10 -0.01
N GLU A 47 -0.93 1.64 0.36
CA GLU A 47 0.31 1.52 -0.42
C GLU A 47 1.18 0.32 -0.01
N ASP A 48 1.12 -0.10 1.26
CA ASP A 48 1.93 -1.22 1.75
C ASP A 48 1.10 -2.51 1.78
N THR A 49 1.75 -3.65 1.58
CA THR A 49 1.13 -4.98 1.74
C THR A 49 1.02 -5.30 3.22
N TRP A 50 -0.15 -5.03 3.79
CA TRP A 50 -0.46 -5.34 5.19
C TRP A 50 -1.71 -6.21 5.34
N LEU A 51 -2.55 -6.27 4.31
CA LEU A 51 -3.70 -7.16 4.25
C LEU A 51 -3.56 -8.02 2.98
N GLY A 52 -3.49 -9.35 3.16
CA GLY A 52 -3.29 -10.29 2.06
C GLY A 52 -1.88 -10.24 1.45
N GLU A 53 -1.79 -10.52 0.15
CA GLU A 53 -0.52 -10.65 -0.58
C GLU A 53 -0.16 -9.43 -1.43
N THR A 54 -1.13 -8.54 -1.68
CA THR A 54 -0.93 -7.33 -2.50
C THR A 54 -1.41 -6.08 -1.77
N PRO A 55 -0.83 -4.89 -2.04
CA PRO A 55 -1.34 -3.64 -1.50
C PRO A 55 -2.77 -3.37 -1.97
N LEU A 56 -3.61 -2.78 -1.10
CA LEU A 56 -4.99 -2.43 -1.44
C LEU A 56 -5.10 -1.48 -2.63
N ALA A 57 -4.07 -0.64 -2.88
CA ALA A 57 -4.01 0.22 -4.05
C ALA A 57 -3.98 -0.55 -5.38
N ILE A 58 -3.37 -1.74 -5.39
CA ILE A 58 -3.30 -2.62 -6.57
C ILE A 58 -4.59 -3.43 -6.70
N GLN A 59 -5.09 -3.97 -5.59
CA GLN A 59 -6.29 -4.79 -5.58
C GLN A 59 -7.57 -3.99 -5.89
N TYR A 60 -7.64 -2.73 -5.47
CA TYR A 60 -8.81 -1.86 -5.67
C TYR A 60 -8.43 -0.51 -6.32
N PRO A 61 -8.04 -0.48 -7.61
CA PRO A 61 -7.58 0.74 -8.28
C PRO A 61 -8.63 1.85 -8.30
N SER A 62 -9.90 1.48 -8.49
CA SER A 62 -11.04 2.41 -8.49
C SER A 62 -11.23 3.09 -7.14
N LEU A 63 -11.10 2.34 -6.04
CA LEU A 63 -11.19 2.87 -4.69
C LEU A 63 -10.00 3.79 -4.39
N TYR A 64 -8.79 3.36 -4.75
CA TYR A 64 -7.57 4.14 -4.57
C TYR A 64 -7.63 5.50 -5.29
N ASN A 65 -8.24 5.56 -6.48
CA ASN A 65 -8.39 6.80 -7.24
C ASN A 65 -9.30 7.84 -6.57
N ILE A 66 -10.30 7.38 -5.80
CA ILE A 66 -11.23 8.28 -5.10
C ILE A 66 -10.79 8.60 -3.67
N VAL A 67 -9.76 7.94 -3.13
CA VAL A 67 -9.23 8.30 -1.80
C VAL A 67 -8.55 9.68 -1.85
N GLN A 68 -8.87 10.51 -0.87
CA GLN A 68 -8.32 11.86 -0.73
C GLN A 68 -6.91 11.81 -0.15
N ARG A 69 -6.70 11.04 0.92
CA ARG A 69 -5.41 10.90 1.61
C ARG A 69 -4.84 9.49 1.39
N LYS A 70 -3.83 9.38 0.53
CA LYS A 70 -3.20 8.09 0.17
C LYS A 70 -2.08 7.68 1.14
N ASP A 71 -1.45 8.67 1.78
CA ASP A 71 -0.34 8.47 2.72
C ASP A 71 -0.79 8.26 4.18
N VAL A 72 -2.02 7.81 4.40
CA VAL A 72 -2.53 7.52 5.76
C VAL A 72 -2.03 6.17 6.27
N TYR A 73 -1.73 6.13 7.57
CA TYR A 73 -1.27 4.92 8.23
C TYR A 73 -2.42 4.03 8.70
N VAL A 74 -2.17 2.72 8.77
CA VAL A 74 -3.12 1.71 9.26
C VAL A 74 -3.63 2.07 10.65
N ALA A 75 -2.75 2.53 11.54
CA ALA A 75 -3.11 2.93 12.90
C ALA A 75 -4.20 4.02 12.93
N VAL A 76 -4.04 5.04 12.08
CA VAL A 76 -4.94 6.20 12.03
C VAL A 76 -6.29 5.79 11.44
N VAL A 77 -6.27 4.96 10.40
CA VAL A 77 -7.48 4.51 9.71
C VAL A 77 -8.33 3.60 10.61
N LEU A 78 -7.69 2.71 11.37
CA LEU A 78 -8.35 1.75 12.26
C LEU A 78 -8.64 2.30 13.67
N GLN A 79 -8.25 3.55 13.96
CA GLN A 79 -8.45 4.17 15.28
C GLN A 79 -9.93 4.39 15.63
N SER A 80 -10.82 4.51 14.65
CA SER A 80 -12.24 4.80 14.84
C SER A 80 -13.14 3.87 14.05
N VAL A 81 -14.38 3.72 14.53
CA VAL A 81 -15.49 3.12 13.79
C VAL A 81 -16.56 4.20 13.63
N PRO A 82 -16.91 4.62 12.40
CA PRO A 82 -16.40 4.13 11.11
C PRO A 82 -14.93 4.52 10.84
N LEU A 83 -14.30 3.82 9.89
CA LEU A 83 -12.90 4.00 9.49
C LEU A 83 -12.60 5.46 9.16
N ASN A 84 -11.44 5.96 9.63
CA ASN A 84 -11.00 7.34 9.39
C ASN A 84 -10.41 7.51 7.97
N ILE A 85 -11.27 7.34 6.96
CA ILE A 85 -10.90 7.43 5.54
C ILE A 85 -11.72 8.53 4.88
N GLN A 86 -11.03 9.41 4.14
CA GLN A 86 -11.65 10.50 3.38
C GLN A 86 -11.62 10.18 1.89
N PHE A 87 -12.78 10.33 1.25
CA PHE A 87 -12.94 10.14 -0.19
C PHE A 87 -13.26 11.47 -0.87
N ARG A 88 -12.75 11.66 -2.08
CA ARG A 88 -13.05 12.83 -2.94
C ARG A 88 -14.47 12.80 -3.48
N ARG A 89 -15.10 11.62 -3.50
CA ARG A 89 -16.47 11.39 -3.95
C ARG A 89 -17.19 10.57 -2.91
N SER A 90 -18.48 10.83 -2.71
CA SER A 90 -19.31 10.00 -1.85
C SER A 90 -19.38 8.58 -2.42
N LEU A 91 -19.25 7.59 -1.54
CA LEU A 91 -19.48 6.19 -1.87
C LEU A 91 -21.00 5.98 -2.00
N VAL A 92 -21.58 6.35 -3.14
CA VAL A 92 -23.01 6.17 -3.41
C VAL A 92 -23.19 5.05 -4.45
N GLY A 93 -23.86 3.96 -4.05
CA GLY A 93 -24.48 2.99 -4.96
C GLY A 93 -23.83 1.60 -5.07
N GLU A 94 -24.66 0.61 -5.41
CA GLU A 94 -24.44 -0.84 -5.56
C GLU A 94 -23.43 -1.26 -6.66
N ARG A 95 -22.21 -0.72 -6.65
CA ARG A 95 -21.18 -1.00 -7.68
C ARG A 95 -20.02 -1.88 -7.21
N TRP A 96 -20.24 -2.70 -6.19
CA TRP A 96 -19.25 -3.63 -5.65
C TRP A 96 -19.73 -5.10 -5.68
N GLN A 97 -20.38 -5.51 -6.78
CA GLN A 97 -20.56 -6.92 -7.13
C GLN A 97 -19.41 -7.40 -8.01
#